data_AF-A0A9Q2IQF7-F1
#
_entry.id   AF-A0A9Q2IQF7-F1
#
_cell.length_a   1.000
_cell.length_b   1.000
_cell.length_c   1.000
_cell.angle_alpha   90.00
_cell.angle_beta   90.00
_cell.angle_gamma   90.00
#
_symmetry.space_group_name_H-M   'P 1'
#
loop_
_entity.id
_entity.type
_entity.pdbx_description
1 polymer ?
#
loop_
_entity_poly.entity_id
_entity_poly.type
_entity_poly.pdbx_seq_one_letter_code
_entity_poly.pdbx_strand_id
1 'polypeptide(L)' 'MENEMNLSELLKELAEENQTRKILEILKESESLEEAIKKIEALLK' A
#
# COMPACT_ATOMS: atom_id res chain seq x y z
N MET A 1 0.52 -25.57 -15.75
CA MET A 1 0.83 -25.69 -14.32
C MET A 1 0.53 -24.34 -13.73
N GLU A 2 -0.53 -24.25 -12.93
CA GLU A 2 -0.83 -23.08 -12.12
C GLU A 2 0.38 -22.82 -11.22
N ASN A 3 0.89 -21.59 -11.23
CA ASN A 3 1.95 -21.17 -10.33
C ASN A 3 1.40 -21.23 -8.90
N GLU A 4 1.55 -22.36 -8.22
CA GLU A 4 1.29 -22.49 -6.79
C GLU A 4 2.29 -21.58 -6.06
N MET A 5 1.86 -20.34 -5.81
CA MET A 5 2.64 -19.40 -5.04
C MET A 5 2.81 -19.95 -3.64
N ASN A 6 4.04 -19.91 -3.14
CA ASN A 6 4.28 -20.33 -1.77
C ASN A 6 3.64 -19.31 -0.80
N LEU A 7 3.46 -19.73 0.46
CA LEU A 7 2.83 -18.87 1.48
C LEU A 7 3.52 -17.51 1.62
N SER A 8 4.85 -17.44 1.48
CA SER A 8 5.58 -16.17 1.58
C SER A 8 5.34 -15.23 0.40
N GLU A 9 5.14 -15.77 -0.80
CA GLU A 9 4.76 -15.01 -2.00
C GLU A 9 3.34 -14.46 -1.85
N LEU A 10 2.38 -15.28 -1.41
CA LEU A 10 1.00 -14.86 -1.14
C LEU A 10 0.93 -13.75 -0.08
N LEU A 11 1.71 -13.89 1.00
CA LEU A 11 1.78 -12.86 2.05
C LEU A 11 2.42 -11.56 1.55
N LYS A 12 3.42 -11.66 0.68
CA LYS A 12 4.06 -10.49 0.05
C LYS A 12 3.07 -9.76 -0.85
N GLU A 13 2.38 -10.46 -1.75
CA GLU A 13 1.36 -9.85 -2.62
C GLU A 13 0.25 -9.19 -1.81
N LEU A 14 -0.27 -9.87 -0.78
CA LEU A 14 -1.28 -9.31 0.11
C LEU A 14 -0.78 -8.05 0.84
N ALA A 15 0.48 -8.03 1.27
CA ALA A 15 1.08 -6.86 1.90
C ALA A 15 1.20 -5.68 0.92
N GLU A 16 1.64 -5.93 -0.31
CA GLU A 16 1.74 -4.92 -1.38
C GLU A 16 0.37 -4.36 -1.78
N GLU A 17 -0.65 -5.21 -1.89
CA GLU A 17 -2.03 -4.79 -2.17
C GLU A 17 -2.59 -3.93 -1.04
N ASN A 18 -2.40 -4.34 0.21
CA ASN A 18 -2.87 -3.59 1.37
C ASN A 18 -2.17 -2.23 1.50
N GLN A 19 -0.87 -2.17 1.22
CA GLN A 19 -0.13 -0.91 1.21
C GLN A 19 -0.64 0.04 0.10
N THR A 20 -0.91 -0.50 -1.09
CA THR A 20 -1.50 0.26 -2.21
C THR A 20 -2.89 0.81 -1.86
N ARG A 21 -3.75 0.00 -1.23
CA ARG A 21 -5.08 0.42 -0.76
C ARG A 21 -4.99 1.56 0.25
N LYS A 22 -4.07 1.46 1.21
CA LYS A 22 -3.86 2.50 2.23
C LYS A 22 -3.35 3.81 1.64
N ILE A 23 -2.47 3.75 0.64
CA ILE A 23 -2.02 4.94 -0.10
C ILE A 23 -3.21 5.61 -0.80
N LEU A 24 -4.06 4.84 -1.48
CA LEU A 24 -5.25 5.37 -2.15
C LEU A 24 -6.23 6.05 -1.18
N GLU A 25 -6.43 5.47 0.00
CA GLU A 25 -7.26 6.07 1.06
C GLU A 25 -6.69 7.41 1.52
N ILE A 26 -5.38 7.47 1.78
CA ILE A 26 -4.70 8.72 2.14
C ILE A 26 -4.87 9.79 1.06
N LEU A 27 -4.74 9.42 -0.21
CA LEU A 27 -4.92 10.35 -1.33
C LEU A 27 -6.36 10.89 -1.39
N LYS A 28 -7.36 10.06 -1.11
CA LYS A 28 -8.78 10.47 -1.09
C LYS A 28 -9.12 11.38 0.09
N GLU A 29 -8.45 11.20 1.23
CA GLU A 29 -8.69 11.95 2.47
C GLU A 29 -7.80 13.19 2.63
N SER A 30 -6.89 13.46 1.68
CA SER A 30 -6.01 14.62 1.73
C SER A 30 -6.60 15.79 0.96
N GLU A 31 -6.53 16.99 1.54
CA GLU A 31 -7.03 18.22 0.92
C GLU A 31 -6.02 18.83 -0.08
N SER A 32 -4.77 18.39 -0.02
CA SER A 32 -3.69 18.85 -0.91
C SER A 32 -2.64 17.76 -1.18
N LEU A 33 -1.87 17.97 -2.25
CA LEU A 33 -0.73 17.11 -2.60
C LEU A 33 0.32 17.09 -1.49
N GLU A 34 0.68 18.26 -0.93
CA GLU A 34 1.62 18.35 0.18
C GLU A 34 1.16 17.57 1.42
N GLU A 35 -0.13 17.58 1.73
CA GLU A 35 -0.68 16.82 2.86
C GLU A 35 -0.59 15.31 2.61
N ALA A 36 -0.98 14.86 1.41
CA ALA A 36 -0.86 13.47 1.00
C ALA A 36 0.59 12.97 1.09
N ILE A 37 1.56 13.75 0.58
CA ILE A 37 2.98 13.41 0.63
C ILE A 37 3.43 13.23 2.08
N LYS A 38 3.11 14.17 2.98
CA LYS A 38 3.48 14.08 4.40
C LYS A 38 2.88 12.84 5.09
N LYS A 39 1.62 12.52 4.79
CA LYS A 39 0.92 11.34 5.34
C LYS A 39 1.57 10.04 4.84
N ILE A 40 1.97 9.98 3.56
CA ILE A 40 2.68 8.81 2.99
C ILE A 40 4.10 8.69 3.54
N GLU A 41 4.85 9.79 3.66
CA GLU A 41 6.20 9.80 4.27
C GLU A 41 6.18 9.33 5.72
N ALA A 42 5.15 9.70 6.50
CA ALA A 42 4.97 9.22 7.87
C ALA A 42 4.69 7.71 7.94
N LEU A 43 4.16 7.13 6.86
CA LEU A 43 3.83 5.72 6.71
C LEU A 43 5.05 4.84 6.35
N LEU A 44 6.11 5.46 5.81
CA LEU A 44 7.34 4.78 5.38
C LEU A 44 8.41 4.66 6.48
N LYS A 45 8.12 5.12 7.70
CA LYS A 45 8.99 4.99 8.89
C LYS A 45 8.76 3.67 9.61
#